data_AF-A0A0B7AXT9-F1
#
_entry.id   AF-A0A0B7AXT9-F1
#
_cell.length_a   1.000
_cell.length_b   1.000
_cell.length_c   1.000
_cell.angle_alpha   90.00
_cell.angle_beta   90.00
_cell.angle_gamma   90.00
#
_symmetry.space_group_name_H-M   'P 1'
#
loop_
_entity.id
_entity.type
_entity.pdbx_description
1 polymer ?
#
loop_
_entity_poly.entity_id
_entity_poly.type
_entity_poly.pdbx_seq_one_letter_code
_entity_poly.pdbx_strand_id
1 'polypeptide(L)'
;MEQLKSLWADYPYYVAGVIAAPVVFIIIHKIRSRSSKIPKVDCPPNTVVLYQWPRGPYAPSMSNFPIKLETYLRLANISYVNDFSGLPSPKGKLPFISYNGEFVSDSQFSIEYLNKKLDRDINKSLTKEERAVAKAIQVMVDEHLYWTFVYARWIHDKDMKIVNLGIPYAKYVTWLIRRQCRSALYGQGIGRHTKDEIAHIMLTDLQALSDYLGNKPYMMGQTPCEVDCSVFGLLAQFIWNSSDDISQNVVQDKFPSLYRYSLRMKEKAWPDWDDCITHGATRPAPK
;
A
#
# COMPACT_ATOMS: atom_id res chain seq x y z
N MET A 1 -31.42 39.56 -16.67
CA MET A 1 -31.91 38.20 -16.33
C MET A 1 -32.39 37.44 -17.56
N GLU A 2 -33.17 38.04 -18.46
CA GLU A 2 -33.61 37.37 -19.71
C GLU A 2 -32.48 37.07 -20.70
N GLN A 3 -31.55 38.01 -20.93
CA GLN A 3 -30.39 37.78 -21.82
C GLN A 3 -29.45 36.66 -21.36
N LEU A 4 -29.40 36.39 -20.05
CA LEU A 4 -28.64 35.25 -19.52
C LEU A 4 -29.39 33.95 -19.80
N LYS A 5 -30.71 33.93 -19.66
CA LYS A 5 -31.53 32.74 -19.94
C LYS A 5 -31.48 32.33 -21.42
N SER A 6 -31.43 33.29 -22.36
CA SER A 6 -31.30 32.97 -23.80
C SER A 6 -29.94 32.35 -24.12
N LEU A 7 -28.86 32.86 -23.51
CA LEU A 7 -27.51 32.31 -23.71
C LEU A 7 -27.39 30.82 -23.33
N TRP A 8 -28.11 30.40 -22.28
CA TRP A 8 -28.17 29.01 -21.82
C TRP A 8 -28.98 28.10 -22.76
N ALA A 9 -29.99 28.65 -23.44
CA ALA A 9 -30.81 27.91 -24.39
C ALA A 9 -30.11 27.74 -25.74
N ASP A 10 -29.42 28.79 -26.21
CA ASP A 10 -28.85 28.84 -27.56
C ASP A 10 -27.47 28.17 -27.65
N TYR A 11 -26.67 28.18 -26.57
CA TYR A 11 -25.29 27.66 -26.58
C TYR A 11 -24.93 26.83 -25.33
N PRO A 12 -25.70 25.76 -25.03
CA PRO A 12 -25.55 25.00 -23.78
C PRO A 12 -24.14 24.43 -23.58
N TYR A 13 -23.48 24.00 -24.67
CA TYR A 13 -22.12 23.44 -24.61
C TYR A 13 -21.03 24.49 -24.41
N TYR A 14 -21.21 25.71 -24.92
CA TYR A 14 -20.25 26.81 -24.77
C TYR A 14 -20.28 27.35 -23.35
N VAL A 15 -21.48 27.52 -22.78
CA VAL A 15 -21.69 27.94 -21.39
C VAL A 15 -21.17 26.86 -20.43
N ALA A 16 -21.42 25.57 -20.71
CA ALA A 16 -20.86 24.46 -19.94
C ALA A 16 -19.32 24.43 -19.99
N GLY A 17 -18.70 24.66 -21.16
CA GLY A 17 -17.24 24.69 -21.32
C GLY A 17 -16.57 25.85 -20.58
N VAL A 18 -17.17 27.04 -20.60
CA VAL A 18 -16.67 28.25 -19.91
C VAL A 18 -16.78 28.13 -18.38
N ILE A 19 -17.68 27.32 -17.84
CA ILE A 19 -17.78 27.04 -16.39
C ILE A 19 -16.92 25.83 -15.99
N ALA A 20 -16.89 24.79 -16.82
CA ALA A 20 -16.13 23.57 -16.53
C ALA A 20 -14.62 23.82 -16.52
N ALA A 21 -14.09 24.64 -17.44
CA ALA A 21 -12.65 24.90 -17.51
C ALA A 21 -12.08 25.63 -16.26
N PRO A 22 -12.71 26.71 -15.73
CA PRO A 22 -12.32 27.31 -14.46
C PRO A 22 -12.49 26.38 -13.26
N VAL A 23 -13.55 25.56 -13.23
CA VAL A 23 -13.76 24.59 -12.14
C VAL A 23 -12.68 23.51 -12.16
N VAL A 24 -12.35 22.96 -13.33
CA VAL A 24 -11.25 22.01 -13.52
C VAL A 24 -9.91 22.68 -13.19
N PHE A 25 -9.68 23.92 -13.61
CA PHE A 25 -8.49 24.68 -13.26
C PHE A 25 -8.38 24.91 -11.75
N ILE A 26 -9.47 25.30 -11.07
CA ILE A 26 -9.51 25.47 -9.61
C ILE A 26 -9.28 24.13 -8.90
N ILE A 27 -9.84 23.03 -9.39
CA ILE A 27 -9.61 21.69 -8.85
C ILE A 27 -8.15 21.30 -9.02
N ILE A 28 -7.57 21.45 -10.22
CA ILE A 28 -6.15 21.18 -10.50
C ILE A 28 -5.25 22.07 -9.65
N HIS A 29 -5.57 23.36 -9.52
CA HIS A 29 -4.81 24.31 -8.72
C HIS A 29 -4.91 24.01 -7.22
N LYS A 30 -6.08 23.59 -6.72
CA LYS A 30 -6.29 23.19 -5.32
C LYS A 30 -5.66 21.82 -5.00
N ILE A 31 -5.56 20.93 -5.98
CA ILE A 31 -4.78 19.69 -5.89
C ILE A 31 -3.29 20.01 -5.86
N ARG A 32 -2.80 20.91 -6.74
CA ARG A 32 -1.40 21.36 -6.76
C ARG A 32 -1.02 22.15 -5.49
N SER A 33 -1.91 22.98 -4.96
CA SER A 33 -1.65 23.75 -3.73
C SER A 33 -1.65 22.90 -2.46
N ARG A 34 -2.09 21.63 -2.49
CA ARG A 34 -1.91 20.70 -1.35
C ARG A 34 -0.45 20.30 -1.13
N SER A 35 0.42 20.44 -2.13
CA SER A 35 1.86 20.21 -1.97
C SER A 35 2.51 21.15 -0.95
N SER A 36 1.91 22.31 -0.65
CA SER A 36 2.42 23.25 0.36
C SER A 36 2.05 22.88 1.81
N LYS A 37 1.28 21.80 2.02
CA LYS A 37 0.83 21.35 3.35
C LYS A 37 1.57 20.12 3.87
N ILE A 38 2.51 19.55 3.12
CA ILE A 38 3.29 18.42 3.60
C ILE A 38 4.29 18.94 4.64
N PRO A 39 4.27 18.43 5.88
CA PRO A 39 5.15 18.91 6.92
C PRO A 39 6.61 18.67 6.53
N LYS A 40 7.43 19.70 6.74
CA LYS A 40 8.89 19.55 6.73
C LYS A 40 9.26 18.79 7.99
N VAL A 41 9.82 17.61 7.81
CA VAL A 41 10.42 16.85 8.91
C VAL A 41 11.85 17.33 9.06
N ASP A 42 12.23 17.70 10.27
CA ASP A 42 13.61 18.03 10.58
C ASP A 42 14.41 16.73 10.70
N CYS A 43 15.33 16.50 9.78
CA CYS A 43 16.16 15.31 9.75
C CYS A 43 17.53 15.64 9.15
N PRO A 44 18.58 14.85 9.46
CA PRO A 44 19.90 15.07 8.90
C PRO A 44 19.89 15.06 7.36
N PRO A 45 20.82 15.79 6.70
CA PRO A 45 20.96 15.73 5.24
C PRO A 45 21.13 14.29 4.75
N ASN A 46 20.64 13.99 3.54
CA ASN A 46 20.68 12.65 2.95
C ASN A 46 19.94 11.57 3.77
N THR A 47 18.94 11.97 4.56
CA THR A 47 18.01 11.05 5.21
C THR A 47 16.70 11.00 4.43
N VAL A 48 16.19 9.80 4.18
CA VAL A 48 14.87 9.62 3.57
C VAL A 48 13.80 9.90 4.62
N VAL A 49 12.82 10.74 4.30
CA VAL A 49 11.60 10.86 5.12
C VAL A 49 10.54 9.97 4.50
N LEU A 50 10.14 8.92 5.21
CA LEU A 50 9.06 8.02 4.82
C LEU A 50 7.75 8.49 5.43
N TYR A 51 6.83 8.97 4.59
CA TYR A 51 5.49 9.37 5.00
C TYR A 51 4.55 8.17 4.88
N GLN A 52 3.92 7.79 5.99
CA GLN A 52 3.05 6.62 6.04
C GLN A 52 1.96 6.71 7.12
N TRP A 53 1.12 5.67 7.17
CA TRP A 53 0.13 5.52 8.23
C TRP A 53 0.82 5.31 9.57
N PRO A 54 0.19 5.72 10.69
CA PRO A 54 0.60 5.30 12.02
C PRO A 54 0.77 3.79 12.13
N ARG A 55 1.57 3.37 13.12
CA ARG A 55 1.82 1.95 13.40
C ARG A 55 0.53 1.16 13.56
N GLY A 56 0.49 -0.04 12.97
CA GLY A 56 -0.68 -0.91 12.99
C GLY A 56 -0.82 -1.70 14.29
N PRO A 57 -1.96 -2.40 14.47
CA PRO A 57 -2.23 -3.16 15.68
C PRO A 57 -1.33 -4.39 15.83
N TYR A 58 -1.07 -5.14 14.76
CA TYR A 58 -0.31 -6.40 14.82
C TYR A 58 0.79 -6.50 13.76
N ALA A 59 0.85 -5.54 12.82
CA ALA A 59 1.95 -5.34 11.89
C ALA A 59 2.32 -3.85 11.79
N PRO A 60 3.54 -3.50 11.33
CA PRO A 60 4.03 -2.13 11.31
C PRO A 60 3.14 -1.12 10.59
N SER A 61 2.29 -1.59 9.67
CA SER A 61 1.22 -0.80 9.08
C SER A 61 0.00 -1.67 8.79
N MET A 62 -1.18 -1.08 8.71
CA MET A 62 -2.39 -1.73 8.20
C MET A 62 -2.47 -1.76 6.67
N SER A 63 -1.49 -1.21 5.97
CA SER A 63 -1.39 -1.28 4.51
C SER A 63 -0.12 -2.05 4.13
N ASN A 64 -0.19 -2.85 3.06
CA ASN A 64 0.96 -3.60 2.53
C ASN A 64 2.01 -2.66 1.91
N PHE A 65 1.61 -1.55 1.28
CA PHE A 65 2.55 -0.67 0.58
C PHE A 65 3.55 0.05 1.50
N PRO A 66 3.15 0.58 2.68
CA PRO A 66 4.12 1.09 3.66
C PRO A 66 5.06 0.01 4.18
N ILE A 67 4.56 -1.21 4.46
CA ILE A 67 5.43 -2.33 4.86
C ILE A 67 6.42 -2.65 3.74
N LYS A 68 5.97 -2.73 2.48
CA LYS A 68 6.83 -2.95 1.31
C LYS A 68 7.97 -1.93 1.26
N LEU A 69 7.64 -0.64 1.31
CA LEU A 69 8.64 0.42 1.19
C LEU A 69 9.59 0.48 2.39
N GLU A 70 9.08 0.37 3.62
CA GLU A 70 9.94 0.39 4.82
C GLU A 70 10.85 -0.87 4.88
N THR A 71 10.32 -2.04 4.50
CA THR A 71 11.11 -3.27 4.36
C THR A 71 12.24 -3.08 3.35
N TYR A 72 11.97 -2.42 2.22
CA TYR A 72 12.99 -2.09 1.24
C TYR A 72 14.11 -1.22 1.82
N LEU A 73 13.74 -0.12 2.48
CA LEU A 73 14.71 0.80 3.10
C LEU A 73 15.61 0.07 4.10
N ARG A 74 15.02 -0.81 4.92
CA ARG A 74 15.72 -1.65 5.90
C ARG A 74 16.68 -2.63 5.23
N LEU A 75 16.24 -3.39 4.23
CA LEU A 75 17.09 -4.37 3.53
C LEU A 75 18.21 -3.70 2.72
N ALA A 76 17.94 -2.54 2.13
CA ALA A 76 18.91 -1.77 1.37
C ALA A 76 19.88 -0.96 2.26
N ASN A 77 19.70 -0.99 3.59
CA ASN A 77 20.42 -0.18 4.57
C ASN A 77 20.41 1.32 4.25
N ILE A 78 19.24 1.83 3.86
CA ILE A 78 19.02 3.26 3.59
C ILE A 78 18.54 3.91 4.87
N SER A 79 19.24 4.95 5.35
CA SER A 79 18.81 5.71 6.52
C SER A 79 17.52 6.47 6.27
N TYR A 80 16.55 6.31 7.16
CA TYR A 80 15.26 6.97 7.04
C TYR A 80 14.67 7.36 8.39
N VAL A 81 13.73 8.31 8.35
CA VAL A 81 12.85 8.68 9.47
C VAL A 81 11.40 8.54 9.03
N ASN A 82 10.52 8.20 9.97
CA ASN A 82 9.10 8.07 9.68
C ASN A 82 8.34 9.36 10.02
N ASP A 83 7.47 9.75 9.09
CA ASP A 83 6.38 10.69 9.36
C ASP A 83 5.08 9.91 9.43
N PHE A 84 4.45 9.93 10.61
CA PHE A 84 3.18 9.28 10.89
C PHE A 84 1.99 10.26 10.90
N SER A 85 2.12 11.44 10.27
CA SER A 85 1.02 12.42 10.22
C SER A 85 -0.21 11.89 9.49
N GLY A 86 -0.06 10.83 8.67
CA GLY A 86 -1.13 10.27 7.85
C GLY A 86 -1.56 11.18 6.71
N LEU A 87 -0.82 12.26 6.43
CA LEU A 87 -1.11 13.17 5.34
C LEU A 87 -0.76 12.49 4.01
N PRO A 88 -1.69 12.38 3.04
CA PRO A 88 -1.41 11.71 1.79
C PRO A 88 -0.48 12.53 0.90
N SER A 89 0.19 11.85 -0.02
CA SER A 89 0.96 12.49 -1.09
C SER A 89 0.08 13.40 -1.97
N PRO A 90 0.68 14.23 -2.86
CA PRO A 90 -0.09 14.98 -3.85
C PRO A 90 -0.99 14.10 -4.74
N LYS A 91 -0.67 12.80 -4.88
CA LYS A 91 -1.49 11.80 -5.58
C LYS A 91 -2.57 11.15 -4.70
N GLY A 92 -2.74 11.60 -3.45
CA GLY A 92 -3.79 11.13 -2.55
C GLY A 92 -3.53 9.75 -1.92
N LYS A 93 -2.28 9.27 -1.94
CA LYS A 93 -1.91 7.92 -1.45
C LYS A 93 -0.70 7.96 -0.51
N LEU A 94 -0.66 6.99 0.39
CA LEU A 94 0.47 6.60 1.24
C LEU A 94 0.91 5.17 0.84
N PRO A 95 2.19 4.81 0.97
CA PRO A 95 3.28 5.66 1.43
C PRO A 95 3.84 6.55 0.32
N PHE A 96 4.69 7.50 0.68
CA PHE A 96 5.57 8.24 -0.22
C PHE A 96 6.82 8.68 0.53
N ILE A 97 7.81 9.20 -0.19
CA ILE A 97 9.04 9.71 0.43
C ILE A 97 9.29 11.18 0.11
N SER A 98 10.12 11.81 0.95
CA SER A 98 10.96 12.91 0.51
C SER A 98 12.43 12.60 0.73
N TYR A 99 13.28 13.12 -0.15
CA TYR A 99 14.71 13.00 -0.04
C TYR A 99 15.35 14.30 -0.53
N ASN A 100 16.09 14.99 0.34
CA ASN A 100 16.71 16.30 0.05
C ASN A 100 15.74 17.32 -0.60
N GLY A 101 14.48 17.33 -0.15
CA GLY A 101 13.44 18.24 -0.63
C GLY A 101 12.68 17.78 -1.89
N GLU A 102 13.09 16.69 -2.54
CA GLU A 102 12.35 16.09 -3.65
C GLU A 102 11.30 15.09 -3.11
N PHE A 103 10.03 15.25 -3.52
CA PHE A 103 8.94 14.34 -3.14
C PHE A 103 8.67 13.29 -4.21
N VAL A 104 8.59 12.03 -3.81
CA VAL A 104 8.28 10.91 -4.72
C VAL A 104 7.12 10.12 -4.15
N SER A 105 5.99 10.17 -4.86
CA SER A 105 4.77 9.43 -4.52
C SER A 105 4.83 7.99 -5.03
N ASP A 106 4.12 7.09 -4.34
CA ASP A 106 4.04 5.65 -4.63
C ASP A 106 5.26 4.83 -4.14
N SER A 107 5.00 3.64 -3.62
CA SER A 107 6.04 2.76 -3.06
C SER A 107 7.05 2.28 -4.09
N GLN A 108 6.59 1.91 -5.30
CA GLN A 108 7.47 1.38 -6.34
C GLN A 108 8.33 2.49 -6.95
N PHE A 109 7.71 3.63 -7.30
CA PHE A 109 8.47 4.78 -7.80
C PHE A 109 9.45 5.33 -6.77
N SER A 110 9.13 5.25 -5.47
CA SER A 110 10.06 5.62 -4.40
C SER A 110 11.30 4.72 -4.40
N ILE A 111 11.12 3.40 -4.52
CA ILE A 111 12.23 2.43 -4.60
C ILE A 111 13.10 2.71 -5.82
N GLU A 112 12.51 2.85 -7.01
CA GLU A 112 13.23 3.12 -8.26
C GLU A 112 14.03 4.43 -8.19
N TYR A 113 13.42 5.48 -7.62
CA TYR A 113 14.08 6.76 -7.41
C TYR A 113 15.29 6.64 -6.48
N LEU A 114 15.14 5.96 -5.34
CA LEU A 114 16.22 5.77 -4.38
C LEU A 114 17.36 4.92 -4.96
N ASN A 115 17.03 3.88 -5.73
CA ASN A 115 18.02 3.06 -6.42
C ASN A 115 18.88 3.90 -7.37
N LYS A 116 18.24 4.79 -8.13
CA LYS A 116 18.94 5.71 -9.03
C LYS A 116 19.76 6.76 -8.28
N LYS A 117 19.26 7.31 -7.17
CA LYS A 117 19.92 8.41 -6.44
C LYS A 117 21.02 7.93 -5.49
N LEU A 118 20.93 6.72 -4.94
CA LEU A 118 21.83 6.19 -3.91
C LEU A 118 22.70 5.02 -4.39
N ASP A 119 22.49 4.51 -5.62
CA ASP A 119 23.13 3.28 -6.14
C ASP A 119 22.95 2.06 -5.21
N ARG A 120 21.73 1.91 -4.68
CA ARG A 120 21.34 0.85 -3.73
C ARG A 120 20.28 -0.10 -4.31
N ASP A 121 20.56 -0.71 -5.47
CA ASP A 121 19.70 -1.73 -6.07
C ASP A 121 19.96 -3.12 -5.45
N ILE A 122 19.06 -3.60 -4.59
CA ILE A 122 19.15 -4.96 -4.03
C ILE A 122 18.79 -6.07 -5.03
N ASN A 123 18.38 -5.72 -6.26
CA ASN A 123 18.22 -6.65 -7.38
C ASN A 123 19.46 -6.72 -8.29
N LYS A 124 20.59 -6.10 -7.92
CA LYS A 124 21.78 -5.99 -8.79
C LYS A 124 22.38 -7.32 -9.23
N SER A 125 22.22 -8.37 -8.42
CA SER A 125 22.68 -9.73 -8.74
C SER A 125 21.74 -10.52 -9.67
N LEU A 126 20.52 -10.02 -9.91
CA LEU A 126 19.54 -10.73 -10.72
C LEU A 126 19.81 -10.56 -12.22
N THR A 127 19.69 -11.66 -12.95
CA THR A 127 19.66 -11.71 -14.42
C THR A 127 18.44 -10.97 -14.98
N LYS A 128 18.42 -10.71 -16.29
CA LYS A 128 17.29 -10.00 -16.93
C LYS A 128 16.01 -10.84 -16.84
N GLU A 129 16.14 -12.14 -17.00
CA GLU A 129 15.08 -13.13 -16.89
C GLU A 129 14.52 -13.15 -15.47
N GLU A 130 15.38 -13.22 -14.45
CA GLU A 130 14.99 -13.16 -13.04
C GLU A 130 14.26 -11.85 -12.70
N ARG A 131 14.74 -10.71 -13.21
CA ARG A 131 14.07 -9.42 -13.01
C ARG A 131 12.69 -9.39 -13.67
N ALA A 132 12.51 -10.01 -14.83
CA ALA A 132 11.21 -10.12 -15.49
C ALA A 132 10.24 -10.99 -14.68
N VAL A 133 10.70 -12.13 -14.15
CA VAL A 133 9.90 -12.98 -13.27
C VAL A 133 9.53 -12.27 -11.97
N ALA A 134 10.50 -11.61 -11.33
CA ALA A 134 10.28 -10.79 -10.14
C ALA A 134 9.22 -9.70 -10.40
N LYS A 135 9.24 -9.07 -11.58
CA LYS A 135 8.22 -8.09 -11.96
C LYS A 135 6.83 -8.71 -12.10
N ALA A 136 6.72 -9.89 -12.73
CA ALA A 136 5.44 -10.58 -12.87
C ALA A 136 4.84 -10.93 -11.50
N ILE A 137 5.66 -11.44 -10.58
CA ILE A 137 5.25 -11.74 -9.20
C ILE A 137 4.82 -10.46 -8.48
N GLN A 138 5.61 -9.39 -8.58
CA GLN A 138 5.26 -8.10 -7.98
C GLN A 138 3.89 -7.61 -8.47
N VAL A 139 3.62 -7.66 -9.78
CA VAL A 139 2.34 -7.21 -10.35
C VAL A 139 1.18 -8.08 -9.86
N MET A 140 1.35 -9.41 -9.83
CA MET A 140 0.34 -10.32 -9.27
C MET A 140 0.02 -9.96 -7.81
N VAL A 141 1.04 -9.71 -6.99
CA VAL A 141 0.86 -9.36 -5.58
C VAL A 141 0.23 -7.98 -5.40
N ASP A 142 0.79 -6.95 -6.05
CA ASP A 142 0.42 -5.56 -5.83
C ASP A 142 -0.92 -5.19 -6.52
N GLU A 143 -1.34 -5.91 -7.58
CA GLU A 143 -2.50 -5.55 -8.42
C GLU A 143 -3.53 -6.67 -8.65
N HIS A 144 -3.30 -7.90 -8.19
CA HIS A 144 -4.31 -8.98 -8.26
C HIS A 144 -4.66 -9.49 -6.85
N LEU A 145 -3.70 -10.12 -6.17
CA LEU A 145 -3.89 -10.65 -4.82
C LEU A 145 -4.28 -9.55 -3.82
N TYR A 146 -3.69 -8.35 -3.93
CA TYR A 146 -4.01 -7.20 -3.08
C TYR A 146 -5.51 -6.87 -3.07
N TRP A 147 -6.21 -6.97 -4.20
CA TRP A 147 -7.62 -6.63 -4.26
C TRP A 147 -8.52 -7.67 -3.60
N THR A 148 -8.13 -8.94 -3.59
CA THR A 148 -8.85 -9.98 -2.81
C THR A 148 -8.79 -9.65 -1.31
N PHE A 149 -7.66 -9.15 -0.85
CA PHE A 149 -7.47 -8.70 0.52
C PHE A 149 -8.25 -7.42 0.84
N VAL A 150 -8.28 -6.45 -0.08
CA VAL A 150 -9.13 -5.25 0.07
C VAL A 150 -10.60 -5.67 0.21
N TYR A 151 -11.06 -6.63 -0.57
CA TYR A 151 -12.40 -7.20 -0.43
C TYR A 151 -12.61 -7.83 0.96
N ALA A 152 -11.70 -8.73 1.38
CA ALA A 152 -11.77 -9.41 2.68
C ALA A 152 -11.90 -8.41 3.83
N ARG A 153 -11.04 -7.39 3.86
CA ARG A 153 -11.02 -6.39 4.93
C ARG A 153 -12.16 -5.38 4.85
N TRP A 154 -12.42 -4.80 3.69
CA TRP A 154 -13.30 -3.63 3.59
C TRP A 154 -14.75 -4.00 3.28
N ILE A 155 -15.02 -5.17 2.72
CA ILE A 155 -16.36 -5.57 2.28
C ILE A 155 -16.85 -6.76 3.08
N HIS A 156 -16.03 -7.80 3.20
CA HIS A 156 -16.42 -9.07 3.81
C HIS A 156 -16.42 -9.00 5.34
N ASP A 157 -15.36 -8.46 5.96
CA ASP A 157 -15.34 -8.19 7.40
C ASP A 157 -16.44 -7.17 7.75
N LYS A 158 -17.49 -7.66 8.43
CA LYS A 158 -18.61 -6.84 8.88
C LYS A 158 -18.30 -6.12 10.19
N ASP A 159 -17.48 -6.74 11.03
CA ASP A 159 -17.12 -6.24 12.36
C ASP A 159 -15.98 -5.22 12.29
N MET A 160 -15.23 -5.19 11.18
CA MET A 160 -14.14 -4.25 10.93
C MET A 160 -13.10 -4.29 12.03
N LYS A 161 -12.79 -5.48 12.58
CA LYS A 161 -12.07 -5.60 13.86
C LYS A 161 -10.71 -4.90 13.80
N ILE A 162 -9.90 -5.25 12.79
CA ILE A 162 -8.57 -4.64 12.60
C ILE A 162 -8.66 -3.15 12.27
N VAL A 163 -9.63 -2.75 11.44
CA VAL A 163 -9.82 -1.34 11.05
C VAL A 163 -10.23 -0.47 12.24
N ASN A 164 -11.12 -0.97 13.10
CA ASN A 164 -11.58 -0.28 14.30
C ASN A 164 -10.49 -0.16 15.37
N LEU A 165 -9.54 -1.10 15.43
CA LEU A 165 -8.37 -1.01 16.31
C LEU A 165 -7.40 0.08 15.84
N GLY A 166 -7.16 0.21 14.53
CA GLY A 166 -6.21 1.19 14.01
C GLY A 166 -6.77 2.60 13.82
N ILE A 167 -8.09 2.75 13.65
CA ILE A 167 -8.76 4.06 13.52
C ILE A 167 -9.97 4.12 14.47
N PRO A 168 -9.73 4.15 15.80
CA PRO A 168 -10.81 4.08 16.77
C PRO A 168 -11.75 5.29 16.66
N TYR A 169 -13.04 5.07 16.91
CA TYR A 169 -14.09 6.09 16.96
C TYR A 169 -14.35 6.88 15.65
N ALA A 170 -13.79 6.47 14.51
CA ALA A 170 -13.91 7.16 13.23
C ALA A 170 -14.99 6.58 12.29
N LYS A 171 -16.18 6.22 12.82
CA LYS A 171 -17.23 5.49 12.07
C LYS A 171 -17.59 6.11 10.72
N TYR A 172 -17.69 7.44 10.64
CA TYR A 172 -18.01 8.15 9.38
C TYR A 172 -16.88 8.04 8.35
N VAL A 173 -15.62 8.16 8.79
CA VAL A 173 -14.44 8.01 7.93
C VAL A 173 -14.36 6.58 7.41
N THR A 174 -14.53 5.59 8.29
CA THR A 174 -14.57 4.16 7.91
C THR A 174 -15.66 3.88 6.89
N TRP A 175 -16.87 4.45 7.07
CA TRP A 175 -17.95 4.33 6.09
C TRP A 175 -17.59 4.93 4.73
N LEU A 176 -16.99 6.13 4.69
CA LEU A 176 -16.53 6.77 3.46
C LEU A 176 -15.46 5.94 2.73
N ILE A 177 -14.48 5.39 3.46
CA ILE A 177 -13.43 4.56 2.89
C ILE A 177 -14.03 3.25 2.36
N ARG A 178 -14.90 2.58 3.13
CA ARG A 178 -15.60 1.37 2.69
C ARG A 178 -16.37 1.59 1.39
N ARG A 179 -17.07 2.73 1.25
CA ARG A 179 -17.77 3.09 0.00
C ARG A 179 -16.80 3.26 -1.17
N GLN A 180 -15.66 3.91 -0.95
CA GLN A 180 -14.62 4.08 -1.97
C GLN A 180 -13.99 2.74 -2.37
N CYS A 181 -13.63 1.89 -1.40
CA CYS A 181 -13.10 0.56 -1.63
C CYS A 181 -14.08 -0.30 -2.44
N ARG A 182 -15.38 -0.26 -2.13
CA ARG A 182 -16.41 -0.98 -2.91
C ARG A 182 -16.44 -0.53 -4.38
N SER A 183 -16.44 0.79 -4.61
CA SER A 183 -16.44 1.34 -5.97
C SER A 183 -15.16 0.96 -6.72
N ALA A 184 -14.00 1.08 -6.06
CA ALA A 184 -12.70 0.76 -6.65
C ALA A 184 -12.55 -0.74 -6.97
N LEU A 185 -13.01 -1.63 -6.09
CA LEU A 185 -13.05 -3.07 -6.33
C LEU A 185 -13.86 -3.43 -7.59
N TYR A 186 -15.04 -2.82 -7.76
CA TYR A 186 -15.86 -3.06 -8.93
C TYR A 186 -15.25 -2.46 -10.21
N GLY A 187 -14.63 -1.27 -10.10
CA GLY A 187 -13.91 -0.62 -11.19
C GLY A 187 -12.67 -1.39 -11.64
N GLN A 188 -11.95 -2.02 -10.71
CA GLN A 188 -10.77 -2.83 -11.01
C GLN A 188 -11.14 -4.21 -11.57
N GLY A 189 -12.21 -4.84 -11.06
CA GLY A 189 -12.74 -6.09 -11.59
C GLY A 189 -13.01 -7.14 -10.52
N ILE A 190 -12.17 -7.24 -9.48
CA ILE A 190 -12.32 -8.25 -8.40
C ILE A 190 -13.69 -8.14 -7.71
N GLY A 191 -14.21 -6.93 -7.54
CA GLY A 191 -15.51 -6.69 -6.91
C GLY A 191 -16.73 -7.16 -7.72
N ARG A 192 -16.53 -7.70 -8.92
CA ARG A 192 -17.60 -8.27 -9.77
C ARG A 192 -17.86 -9.75 -9.48
N HIS A 193 -16.91 -10.41 -8.82
CA HIS A 193 -16.99 -11.82 -8.49
C HIS A 193 -17.75 -12.06 -7.19
N THR A 194 -18.25 -13.28 -7.03
CA THR A 194 -18.85 -13.79 -5.79
C THR A 194 -17.79 -14.00 -4.71
N LYS A 195 -18.23 -14.17 -3.46
CA LYS A 195 -17.33 -14.46 -2.32
C LYS A 195 -16.42 -15.66 -2.60
N ASP A 196 -17.00 -16.75 -3.10
CA ASP A 196 -16.29 -18.01 -3.30
C ASP A 196 -15.31 -17.93 -4.48
N GLU A 197 -15.66 -17.21 -5.54
CA GLU A 197 -14.75 -16.91 -6.65
C GLU A 197 -13.56 -16.04 -6.19
N ILE A 198 -13.81 -15.01 -5.37
CA ILE A 198 -12.72 -14.17 -4.82
C ILE A 198 -11.80 -14.99 -3.91
N ALA A 199 -12.37 -15.86 -3.07
CA ALA A 199 -11.59 -16.78 -2.24
C ALA A 199 -10.77 -17.75 -3.11
N HIS A 200 -11.34 -18.27 -4.19
CA HIS A 200 -10.62 -19.11 -5.15
C HIS A 200 -9.47 -18.37 -5.84
N ILE A 201 -9.68 -17.13 -6.28
CA ILE A 201 -8.63 -16.28 -6.86
C ILE A 201 -7.49 -16.08 -5.85
N MET A 202 -7.82 -15.70 -4.62
CA MET A 202 -6.85 -15.51 -3.55
C MET A 202 -6.02 -16.77 -3.29
N LEU A 203 -6.68 -17.94 -3.20
CA LEU A 203 -6.00 -19.21 -2.96
C LEU A 203 -5.12 -19.63 -4.13
N THR A 204 -5.54 -19.37 -5.37
CA THR A 204 -4.74 -19.67 -6.57
C THR A 204 -3.48 -18.82 -6.65
N ASP A 205 -3.58 -17.52 -6.36
CA ASP A 205 -2.41 -16.62 -6.30
C ASP A 205 -1.43 -17.02 -5.18
N LEU A 206 -1.96 -17.37 -3.99
CA LEU A 206 -1.13 -17.86 -2.88
C LEU A 206 -0.46 -19.21 -3.21
N GLN A 207 -1.17 -20.09 -3.92
CA GLN A 207 -0.59 -21.35 -4.39
C GLN A 207 0.54 -21.09 -5.40
N ALA A 208 0.34 -20.18 -6.37
CA ALA A 208 1.37 -19.81 -7.33
C ALA A 208 2.63 -19.24 -6.65
N LEU A 209 2.46 -18.40 -5.62
CA LEU A 209 3.57 -17.92 -4.79
C LEU A 209 4.27 -19.06 -4.06
N SER A 210 3.51 -19.97 -3.46
CA SER A 210 4.06 -21.13 -2.73
C SER A 210 4.85 -22.05 -3.66
N ASP A 211 4.31 -22.37 -4.83
CA ASP A 211 4.94 -23.23 -5.83
C ASP A 211 6.20 -22.58 -6.38
N TYR A 212 6.14 -21.29 -6.70
CA TYR A 212 7.31 -20.56 -7.17
C TYR A 212 8.40 -20.45 -6.10
N LEU A 213 8.04 -20.21 -4.83
CA LEU A 213 8.99 -20.18 -3.71
C LEU A 213 9.66 -21.56 -3.56
N GLY A 214 8.87 -22.64 -3.59
CA GLY A 214 9.35 -24.00 -3.40
C GLY A 214 10.20 -24.14 -2.14
N ASN A 215 11.45 -24.60 -2.30
CA ASN A 215 12.41 -24.75 -1.20
C ASN A 215 13.36 -23.55 -1.04
N LYS A 216 13.21 -22.49 -1.84
CA LYS A 216 14.09 -21.32 -1.76
C LYS A 216 13.81 -20.56 -0.46
N PRO A 217 14.84 -19.97 0.19
CA PRO A 217 14.61 -19.14 1.37
C PRO A 217 13.90 -17.82 1.02
N TYR A 218 14.11 -17.27 -0.18
CA TYR A 218 13.46 -16.07 -0.72
C TYR A 218 13.02 -16.27 -2.17
N MET A 219 12.18 -15.38 -2.70
CA MET A 219 11.52 -15.56 -4.01
C MET A 219 12.52 -15.81 -5.14
N MET A 220 13.62 -15.07 -5.15
CA MET A 220 14.66 -15.13 -6.19
C MET A 220 15.91 -15.90 -5.77
N GLY A 221 15.88 -16.65 -4.66
CA GLY A 221 16.99 -17.50 -4.26
C GLY A 221 17.43 -17.29 -2.81
N GLN A 222 18.74 -17.12 -2.59
CA GLN A 222 19.37 -17.18 -1.27
C GLN A 222 19.30 -15.89 -0.45
N THR A 223 19.16 -14.74 -1.10
CA THR A 223 19.09 -13.43 -0.45
C THR A 223 17.78 -12.73 -0.81
N PRO A 224 17.18 -11.96 0.10
CA PRO A 224 15.96 -11.21 -0.22
C PRO A 224 16.27 -10.11 -1.24
N CYS A 225 15.35 -9.87 -2.15
CA CYS A 225 15.42 -8.78 -3.11
C CYS A 225 14.11 -7.95 -3.09
N GLU A 226 13.93 -7.06 -4.06
CA GLU A 226 12.81 -6.11 -4.03
C GLU A 226 11.44 -6.79 -4.08
N VAL A 227 11.29 -7.87 -4.85
CA VAL A 227 10.00 -8.58 -4.93
C VAL A 227 9.60 -9.19 -3.59
N ASP A 228 10.58 -9.58 -2.77
CA ASP A 228 10.32 -10.07 -1.42
C ASP A 228 9.69 -8.99 -0.54
N CYS A 229 10.01 -7.72 -0.76
CA CYS A 229 9.37 -6.61 -0.04
C CYS A 229 7.88 -6.50 -0.38
N SER A 230 7.50 -6.68 -1.65
CA SER A 230 6.08 -6.72 -2.07
C SER A 230 5.35 -7.92 -1.47
N VAL A 231 5.91 -9.13 -1.66
CA VAL A 231 5.27 -10.37 -1.19
C VAL A 231 5.13 -10.35 0.33
N PHE A 232 6.21 -10.03 1.07
CA PHE A 232 6.17 -9.91 2.51
C PHE A 232 5.18 -8.84 2.97
N GLY A 233 5.16 -7.67 2.33
CA GLY A 233 4.25 -6.59 2.69
C GLY A 233 2.78 -7.01 2.66
N LEU A 234 2.38 -7.80 1.67
CA LEU A 234 1.01 -8.31 1.58
C LEU A 234 0.76 -9.53 2.47
N LEU A 235 1.67 -10.50 2.51
CA LEU A 235 1.55 -11.66 3.40
C LEU A 235 1.50 -11.23 4.87
N ALA A 236 2.21 -10.16 5.25
CA ALA A 236 2.13 -9.59 6.58
C ALA A 236 0.72 -9.17 6.96
N GLN A 237 -0.06 -8.71 5.99
CA GLN A 237 -1.45 -8.38 6.24
C GLN A 237 -2.32 -9.62 6.44
N PHE A 238 -2.15 -10.65 5.61
CA PHE A 238 -2.86 -11.91 5.73
C PHE A 238 -2.52 -12.66 7.03
N ILE A 239 -1.28 -12.59 7.49
CA ILE A 239 -0.80 -13.34 8.66
C ILE A 239 -1.14 -12.63 9.97
N TRP A 240 -0.94 -11.30 10.05
CA TRP A 240 -1.03 -10.57 11.32
C TRP A 240 -2.23 -9.61 11.39
N ASN A 241 -2.79 -9.15 10.27
CA ASN A 241 -3.87 -8.16 10.23
C ASN A 241 -5.13 -8.68 9.49
N SER A 242 -5.42 -9.98 9.60
CA SER A 242 -6.65 -10.63 9.14
C SER A 242 -7.51 -11.03 10.33
N SER A 243 -8.83 -10.92 10.20
CA SER A 243 -9.79 -11.28 11.26
C SER A 243 -11.11 -11.84 10.74
N ASP A 244 -11.17 -12.11 9.45
CA ASP A 244 -12.35 -12.60 8.72
C ASP A 244 -12.16 -14.06 8.30
N ASP A 245 -13.27 -14.78 8.07
CA ASP A 245 -13.27 -16.21 7.72
C ASP A 245 -12.72 -16.52 6.32
N ILE A 246 -12.49 -15.53 5.45
CA ILE A 246 -11.84 -15.76 4.15
C ILE A 246 -10.33 -15.81 4.33
N SER A 247 -9.77 -14.87 5.08
CA SER A 247 -8.32 -14.59 5.05
C SER A 247 -7.58 -14.97 6.33
N GLN A 248 -8.30 -15.10 7.46
CA GLN A 248 -7.71 -15.49 8.74
C GLN A 248 -7.08 -16.87 8.67
N ASN A 249 -5.84 -16.98 9.16
CA ASN A 249 -5.02 -18.20 9.24
C ASN A 249 -4.75 -18.93 7.91
N VAL A 250 -5.31 -18.49 6.77
CA VAL A 250 -5.16 -19.18 5.48
C VAL A 250 -3.71 -19.44 5.10
N VAL A 251 -2.83 -18.45 5.29
CA VAL A 251 -1.40 -18.60 4.98
C VAL A 251 -0.72 -19.61 5.92
N GLN A 252 -1.09 -19.63 7.20
CA GLN A 252 -0.53 -20.55 8.20
C GLN A 252 -0.97 -21.99 7.94
N ASP A 253 -2.27 -22.18 7.68
CA ASP A 253 -2.90 -23.50 7.61
C ASP A 253 -2.69 -24.16 6.25
N LYS A 254 -2.76 -23.40 5.15
CA LYS A 254 -2.71 -23.94 3.78
C LYS A 254 -1.37 -23.74 3.08
N PHE A 255 -0.58 -22.74 3.49
CA PHE A 255 0.67 -22.37 2.82
C PHE A 255 1.86 -22.23 3.80
N PRO A 256 2.22 -23.29 4.53
CA PRO A 256 3.25 -23.24 5.58
C PRO A 256 4.65 -22.85 5.06
N SER A 257 4.93 -23.03 3.77
CA SER A 257 6.13 -22.52 3.09
C SER A 257 6.17 -20.98 3.11
N LEU A 258 5.07 -20.33 2.72
CA LEU A 258 4.90 -18.88 2.72
C LEU A 258 4.86 -18.30 4.13
N TYR A 259 4.29 -19.03 5.09
CA TYR A 259 4.32 -18.62 6.49
C TYR A 259 5.75 -18.60 7.03
N ARG A 260 6.52 -19.68 6.86
CA ARG A 260 7.94 -19.73 7.27
C ARG A 260 8.80 -18.70 6.54
N TYR A 261 8.52 -18.46 5.26
CA TYR A 261 9.14 -17.37 4.49
C TYR A 261 8.87 -16.00 5.11
N SER A 262 7.62 -15.73 5.49
CA SER A 262 7.23 -14.47 6.10
C SER A 262 7.88 -14.27 7.48
N LEU A 263 8.06 -15.34 8.26
CA LEU A 263 8.81 -15.29 9.52
C LEU A 263 10.29 -14.91 9.29
N ARG A 264 10.95 -15.49 8.28
CA ARG A 264 12.33 -15.11 7.91
C ARG A 264 12.44 -13.65 7.48
N MET A 265 11.50 -13.18 6.65
CA MET A 265 11.47 -11.78 6.22
C MET A 265 11.26 -10.82 7.40
N LYS A 266 10.35 -11.16 8.33
CA LYS A 266 10.15 -10.42 9.58
C LYS A 266 11.43 -10.37 10.41
N GLU A 267 12.07 -11.51 10.67
CA GLU A 267 13.32 -11.57 11.45
C GLU A 267 14.44 -10.74 10.80
N LYS A 268 14.58 -10.83 9.47
CA LYS A 268 15.66 -10.18 8.73
C LYS A 268 15.50 -8.67 8.62
N ALA A 269 14.29 -8.18 8.33
CA ALA A 269 14.05 -6.77 8.07
C ALA A 269 13.51 -6.00 9.29
N TRP A 270 12.86 -6.70 10.23
CA TRP A 270 12.15 -6.09 11.36
C TRP A 270 12.53 -6.74 12.69
N PRO A 271 13.80 -6.66 13.11
CA PRO A 271 14.23 -7.15 14.43
C PRO A 271 13.50 -6.42 15.58
N ASP A 272 13.00 -5.22 15.33
CA ASP A 272 12.21 -4.33 16.18
C ASP A 272 10.69 -4.39 15.90
N TRP A 273 10.18 -5.50 15.36
CA TRP A 273 8.77 -5.63 14.98
C TRP A 273 7.80 -5.29 16.11
N ASP A 274 8.06 -5.79 17.33
CA ASP A 274 7.16 -5.62 18.47
C ASP A 274 7.14 -4.19 19.01
N ASP A 275 8.19 -3.42 18.71
CA ASP A 275 8.20 -1.98 18.93
C ASP A 275 7.42 -1.28 17.81
N CYS A 276 7.47 -1.76 16.57
CA CYS A 276 6.73 -1.17 15.47
C CYS A 276 5.20 -1.43 15.48
N ILE A 277 4.61 -2.01 16.53
CA ILE A 277 3.17 -2.33 16.60
C ILE A 277 2.51 -1.84 17.89
N THR A 278 1.18 -1.76 17.88
CA THR A 278 0.39 -1.24 19.02
C THR A 278 -0.36 -2.29 19.83
N HIS A 279 -0.18 -3.58 19.51
CA HIS A 279 -0.91 -4.73 20.09
C HIS A 279 -2.42 -4.49 20.19
N GLY A 280 -3.06 -4.06 19.10
CA GLY A 280 -4.49 -3.76 19.10
C GLY A 280 -4.85 -2.52 19.91
N ALA A 281 -4.11 -1.41 19.74
CA ALA A 281 -4.28 -0.15 20.45
C ALA A 281 -4.12 -0.22 21.99
N THR A 282 -3.62 -1.33 22.53
CA THR A 282 -3.37 -1.49 23.97
C THR A 282 -2.03 -0.93 24.41
N ARG A 283 -1.08 -0.76 23.47
CA ARG A 283 0.24 -0.19 23.70
C ARG A 283 0.54 0.89 22.64
N PRO A 284 1.14 2.04 23.00
CA PRO A 284 1.73 2.93 22.01
C PRO A 284 3.04 2.33 21.47
N ALA A 285 3.19 2.28 20.15
CA ALA A 285 4.47 1.97 19.51
C ALA A 285 5.49 3.09 19.82
N PRO A 286 6.80 2.81 19.96
CA PRO A 286 7.82 3.84 20.03
C PRO A 286 7.76 4.74 18.79
N LYS A 287 8.01 6.02 19.02
CA LYS A 287 8.03 7.05 17.96
C LYS A 287 9.27 6.91 17.10
#